data_AF-A0A0D7F4V6-F1
#
_entry.id   AF-A0A0D7F4V6-F1
#
_cell.length_a   1.000
_cell.length_b   1.000
_cell.length_c   1.000
_cell.angle_alpha   90.00
_cell.angle_beta   90.00
_cell.angle_gamma   90.00
#
_symmetry.space_group_name_H-M   'P 1'
#
loop_
_entity.id
_entity.type
_entity.pdbx_description
1 polymer ?
#
loop_
_entity_poly.entity_id
_entity_poly.type
_entity_poly.pdbx_seq_one_letter_code
_entity_poly.pdbx_strand_id
1 'polypeptide(L)'
;MPGQADRRANPDRPRPAFKLWLSALLDRHGDRILRVKGLIRTSAGANLIVIHGVQHSMHPPVHLVGKDDGQPSLLVFITRGLVAARSKEV
;
A
#
# COMPACT_ATOMS: atom_id res chain seq x y z
N MET A 1 2.64 -29.76 -14.06
CA MET A 1 2.85 -28.42 -13.47
C MET A 1 1.99 -27.40 -14.22
N PRO A 2 0.85 -26.91 -13.71
CA PRO A 2 0.14 -25.80 -14.34
C PRO A 2 0.36 -24.49 -13.56
N GLY A 3 0.35 -23.35 -14.27
CA GLY A 3 0.05 -22.07 -13.63
C GLY A 3 1.21 -21.12 -13.42
N GLN A 4 2.07 -20.90 -14.42
CA GLN A 4 2.81 -19.64 -14.50
C GLN A 4 1.85 -18.55 -14.99
N ALA A 5 0.92 -18.16 -14.11
CA ALA A 5 -0.01 -17.08 -14.35
C ALA A 5 0.75 -15.82 -14.76
N ASP A 6 0.32 -15.26 -15.88
CA ASP A 6 0.84 -14.06 -16.51
C ASP A 6 1.10 -12.94 -15.48
N ARG A 7 2.38 -12.65 -15.24
CA ARG A 7 2.82 -11.62 -14.30
C ARG A 7 2.77 -10.21 -14.89
N ARG A 8 2.41 -10.03 -16.18
CA ARG A 8 2.78 -8.83 -16.94
C ARG A 8 1.76 -7.69 -16.98
N ALA A 9 0.48 -7.86 -16.69
CA ALA A 9 -0.43 -6.70 -16.63
C ALA A 9 -1.69 -6.95 -15.81
N ASN A 10 -1.58 -6.83 -14.48
CA ASN A 10 -2.78 -6.57 -13.66
C ASN A 10 -2.91 -5.04 -13.53
N PRO A 11 -3.93 -4.41 -14.14
CA PRO A 11 -4.16 -2.96 -14.07
C PRO A 11 -4.31 -2.47 -12.62
N ASP A 12 -4.74 -3.36 -11.73
CA ASP A 12 -5.00 -3.06 -10.33
C ASP A 12 -3.77 -3.33 -9.46
N ARG A 13 -2.54 -3.03 -9.89
CA ARG A 13 -1.37 -3.13 -9.00
C ARG A 13 -0.91 -1.75 -8.54
N PRO A 14 -0.50 -1.60 -7.27
CA PRO A 14 0.20 -0.38 -6.88
C PRO A 14 1.44 -0.25 -7.76
N ARG A 15 1.71 0.97 -8.25
CA ARG A 15 2.85 1.24 -9.12
C ARG A 15 4.13 0.67 -8.49
N PRO A 16 5.03 0.03 -9.26
CA PRO A 16 6.28 -0.53 -8.72
C PRO A 16 7.07 0.48 -7.88
N ALA A 17 7.09 1.75 -8.30
CA ALA A 17 7.71 2.85 -7.57
C ALA A 17 7.13 3.05 -6.15
N PHE A 18 5.81 2.92 -5.97
CA PHE A 18 5.18 3.03 -4.65
C PHE A 18 5.60 1.88 -3.74
N LYS A 19 5.61 0.64 -4.27
CA LYS A 19 6.07 -0.52 -3.52
C LYS A 19 7.53 -0.39 -3.10
N LEU A 20 8.39 0.05 -4.01
CA LEU A 20 9.81 0.25 -3.73
C LEU A 20 10.03 1.34 -2.67
N TRP A 21 9.35 2.49 -2.81
CA TRP A 21 9.41 3.58 -1.83
C TRP A 21 8.94 3.12 -0.46
N LEU A 22 7.81 2.42 -0.38
CA LEU A 22 7.25 1.97 0.89
C LEU A 22 8.16 0.94 1.56
N SER A 23 8.72 0.00 0.81
CA SER A 23 9.72 -0.94 1.34
C SER A 23 10.96 -0.22 1.86
N ALA A 24 11.50 0.76 1.14
CA ALA A 24 12.66 1.53 1.58
C ALA A 24 12.37 2.37 2.84
N LEU A 25 11.15 2.90 2.97
CA LEU A 25 10.69 3.62 4.16
C LEU A 25 10.63 2.68 5.38
N LEU A 26 10.04 1.49 5.20
CA LEU A 26 9.94 0.48 6.25
C LEU A 26 11.29 -0.11 6.64
N ASP A 27 12.20 -0.29 5.69
CA ASP A 27 13.57 -0.75 5.95
C ASP A 27 14.34 0.27 6.80
N ARG A 28 14.30 1.55 6.41
CA ARG A 28 15.00 2.63 7.12
C ARG A 28 14.41 2.95 8.49
N HIS A 29 13.10 2.80 8.66
CA HIS A 29 12.39 3.21 9.87
C HIS A 29 11.68 2.06 10.59
N GLY A 30 12.01 0.80 10.30
CA GLY A 30 11.28 -0.39 10.78
C GLY A 30 11.17 -0.48 12.30
N ASP A 31 12.19 -0.03 13.03
CA ASP A 31 12.18 0.02 14.50
C ASP A 31 11.19 1.05 15.08
N ARG A 32 10.80 2.03 14.26
CA ARG A 32 9.88 3.11 14.62
C ARG A 32 8.52 2.98 13.94
N ILE A 33 8.42 2.30 12.79
CA ILE A 33 7.16 2.05 12.08
C ILE A 33 6.72 0.62 12.38
N LEU A 34 5.80 0.48 13.32
CA LEU A 34 5.34 -0.81 13.80
C LEU A 34 4.39 -1.46 12.78
N ARG A 35 3.48 -0.68 12.20
CA ARG A 35 2.52 -1.13 11.18
C ARG A 35 2.18 -0.01 10.20
N VAL A 36 1.92 -0.38 8.96
CA VAL A 36 1.33 0.49 7.94
C VAL A 36 0.08 -0.17 7.36
N LYS A 37 -0.98 0.61 7.19
CA LYS A 37 -2.19 0.24 6.46
C LYS A 37 -2.47 1.28 5.39
N GLY A 38 -2.62 0.85 4.14
CA GLY A 38 -2.93 1.72 3.02
C GLY A 38 -4.22 1.28 2.33
N LEU A 39 -5.04 2.24 1.96
CA LEU A 39 -6.11 2.13 0.98
C LEU A 39 -5.69 2.98 -0.21
N ILE A 40 -5.39 2.35 -1.34
CA ILE A 40 -4.87 3.01 -2.53
C ILE A 40 -5.87 2.85 -3.67
N ARG A 41 -6.31 3.98 -4.21
CA ARG A 41 -7.12 4.01 -5.43
C ARG A 41 -6.20 3.80 -6.63
N THR A 42 -6.58 2.89 -7.52
CA THR A 42 -5.87 2.77 -8.80
C THR A 42 -6.52 3.63 -9.86
N SER A 43 -5.72 4.07 -10.81
CA SER A 43 -6.20 4.79 -12.00
C SER A 43 -6.89 3.88 -13.02
N ALA A 44 -6.87 2.55 -12.81
CA ALA A 44 -7.26 1.57 -13.82
C ALA A 44 -8.58 0.83 -13.50
N GLY A 45 -9.16 1.00 -12.30
CA GLY A 45 -10.42 0.36 -11.95
C GLY A 45 -11.00 0.86 -10.63
N ALA A 46 -12.32 0.70 -10.49
CA ALA A 46 -13.12 1.08 -9.32
C ALA A 46 -12.83 0.28 -8.03
N ASN A 47 -11.68 -0.41 -7.99
CA ASN A 47 -11.29 -1.27 -6.89
C ASN A 47 -10.21 -0.58 -6.05
N LEU A 48 -10.43 -0.53 -4.74
CA LEU A 48 -9.44 -0.06 -3.78
C LEU A 48 -8.45 -1.20 -3.48
N ILE A 49 -7.18 -0.87 -3.42
CA ILE A 49 -6.13 -1.82 -3.01
C ILE A 49 -5.81 -1.57 -1.55
N VAL A 50 -5.92 -2.64 -0.76
CA VAL A 50 -5.45 -2.65 0.61
C VAL A 50 -3.99 -3.10 0.65
N ILE A 51 -3.17 -2.31 1.32
CA ILE A 51 -1.75 -2.58 1.54
C ILE A 51 -1.52 -2.70 3.03
N HIS A 52 -0.83 -3.77 3.43
CA HIS A 52 -0.47 -4.01 4.82
C HIS A 52 1.03 -4.26 4.92
N GLY A 53 1.68 -3.50 5.80
CA GLY A 53 3.07 -3.75 6.18
C GLY A 53 3.19 -3.80 7.70
N VAL A 54 4.04 -4.68 8.21
CA VAL A 54 4.35 -4.84 9.63
C VAL A 54 5.86 -4.81 9.75
N GLN A 55 6.41 -3.80 10.41
CA GLN A 55 7.85 -3.57 10.50
C GLN A 55 8.52 -3.70 9.11
N HIS A 56 9.44 -4.65 8.92
CA HIS A 56 10.15 -4.91 7.67
C HIS A 56 9.38 -5.79 6.66
N SER A 57 8.20 -6.29 7.01
CA SER A 57 7.43 -7.23 6.18
C SER A 57 6.26 -6.55 5.47
N MET A 58 6.14 -6.78 4.16
CA MET A 58 5.01 -6.34 3.33
C MET A 58 4.16 -7.55 2.93
N HIS A 59 2.87 -7.50 3.23
CA HIS A 59 1.93 -8.51 2.76
C HIS A 59 1.54 -8.26 1.30
N PRO A 60 1.16 -9.31 0.55
CA PRO A 60 0.60 -9.15 -0.78
C PRO A 60 -0.56 -8.15 -0.77
N PRO A 61 -0.61 -7.19 -1.71
CA PRO A 61 -1.74 -6.27 -1.81
C PRO A 61 -3.03 -7.04 -2.07
N VAL A 62 -4.10 -6.67 -1.35
CA VAL A 62 -5.42 -7.30 -1.47
C VAL A 62 -6.37 -6.32 -2.16
N HIS A 63 -7.08 -6.78 -3.18
CA HIS A 63 -8.14 -6.00 -3.82
C HIS A 63 -9.40 -6.05 -2.99
N LEU A 64 -9.91 -4.88 -2.62
CA LEU A 64 -11.23 -4.79 -2.00
C LEU A 64 -12.26 -4.93 -3.12
N VAL A 65 -13.08 -5.98 -3.05
CA VAL A 65 -14.20 -6.20 -3.97
C VAL A 65 -15.39 -5.41 -3.44
N GLY A 66 -15.77 -4.34 -4.14
CA GLY A 66 -16.87 -3.47 -3.72
C GLY A 66 -16.90 -2.17 -4.51
N LYS A 67 -18.03 -1.48 -4.51
CA LYS A 67 -18.16 -0.18 -5.16
C LYS A 67 -17.30 0.84 -4.40
N ASP A 68 -16.39 1.48 -5.12
CA ASP A 68 -15.68 2.64 -4.62
C ASP A 68 -16.61 3.86 -4.66
N ASP A 69 -17.08 4.28 -3.49
CA ASP A 69 -17.96 5.45 -3.31
C ASP A 69 -17.19 6.79 -3.38
N GLY A 70 -15.98 6.81 -3.95
CA GLY A 70 -15.16 8.01 -4.06
C GLY A 70 -14.27 8.25 -2.84
N GLN A 71 -13.94 7.19 -2.10
CA GLN A 71 -13.10 7.33 -0.90
C GLN A 71 -11.67 7.74 -1.29
N PRO A 72 -11.05 8.70 -0.57
CA PRO A 72 -9.68 9.11 -0.84
C PRO A 72 -8.70 7.98 -0.52
N SER A 73 -7.52 8.02 -1.13
CA SER A 73 -6.44 7.11 -0.73
C SER A 73 -5.96 7.49 0.67
N LEU A 74 -5.92 6.53 1.59
CA LEU A 74 -5.54 6.74 2.97
C LEU A 74 -4.34 5.89 3.33
N LEU A 75 -3.35 6.47 3.99
CA LEU A 75 -2.21 5.74 4.52
C LEU A 75 -2.08 6.03 6.01
N VAL A 76 -2.18 4.97 6.82
CA VAL A 76 -2.10 5.02 8.27
C VAL A 76 -0.82 4.35 8.73
N PHE A 77 -0.01 5.08 9.48
CA PHE A 77 1.20 4.56 10.11
C PHE A 77 1.02 4.48 11.61
N ILE A 78 1.26 3.31 12.19
CA ILE A 78 1.39 3.13 13.63
C ILE A 78 2.87 3.17 13.93
N THR A 79 3.30 4.21 14.65
CA THR A 79 4.71 4.49 14.87
C THR A 79 5.03 4.67 16.35
N ARG A 80 6.32 4.61 16.70
CA ARG A 80 6.87 4.90 18.02
C ARG A 80 7.83 6.06 17.93
N GLY A 81 7.52 7.16 18.63
CA GLY A 81 8.40 8.34 18.70
C GLY A 81 8.50 9.15 17.39
N LEU A 82 7.59 8.96 16.43
CA LEU A 82 7.45 9.82 15.26
C LEU A 82 6.24 10.73 15.45
N VAL A 83 6.44 12.04 15.31
CA VAL A 83 5.36 13.02 15.32
C VAL A 83 4.78 13.12 13.91
N ALA A 84 3.46 13.01 13.79
CA ALA A 84 2.79 13.16 12.51
C ALA A 84 2.95 14.59 12.00
N ALA A 85 3.77 14.79 10.97
CA ALA A 85 3.71 16.01 10.17
C ALA A 85 2.46 15.91 9.28
N ARG A 86 1.60 16.95 9.32
CA ARG A 86 0.39 16.98 8.49
C ARG A 86 0.80 16.99 7.02
N SER A 87 0.65 15.85 6.35
CA SER A 87 0.85 15.75 4.90
C SER A 87 -0.36 16.40 4.23
N LYS A 88 -0.13 17.45 3.43
CA LYS A 88 -1.20 18.04 2.62
C LYS A 88 -1.51 17.12 1.45
N GLU A 89 -2.79 17.00 1.15
CA GLU A 89 -3.34 16.39 -0.06
C GLU A 89 -2.74 17.11 -1.29
N VAL A 90 -2.25 16.34 -2.26
CA VAL A 90 -1.68 16.82 -3.54
C VAL A 90 -2.68 16.54 -4.65
#